data_AF-A0A7X8Q373-F1
#
_entry.id   AF-A0A7X8Q373-F1
#
_cell.length_a   1.000
_cell.length_b   1.000
_cell.length_c   1.000
_cell.angle_alpha   90.00
_cell.angle_beta   90.00
_cell.angle_gamma   90.00
#
_symmetry.space_group_name_H-M   'P 1'
#
loop_
_entity.id
_entity.type
_entity.pdbx_description
1 polymer ?
#
loop_
_entity_poly.entity_id
_entity_poly.type
_entity_poly.pdbx_seq_one_letter_code
_entity_poly.pdbx_strand_id
1 'polypeptide(L)'
;MLKLYLFSGFLGSGKTTLVTALAKKLVQEQNQKVMLIVNDVGDVGIDGHLMRQLDTDVFELFGGCVCGQLGNLVNLLQDAGTKYPVDIILMEASGIAQPVRFLDTIKRFGPEGMAIKVLALADAERWLDLRQVVGDLLASQIKTAQLVLINKIDVVDKDVVQKVETDIRTINAEARLMTVSVNDEANVARIAEVIHCD
;
A
#
# COMPACT_ATOMS: atom_id res chain seq x y z
N MET A 1 -8.01 14.88 -10.43
CA MET A 1 -7.85 15.05 -8.97
C MET A 1 -6.87 14.02 -8.51
N LEU A 2 -5.79 14.43 -7.84
CA LEU A 2 -4.72 13.53 -7.41
C LEU A 2 -5.23 12.51 -6.38
N LYS A 3 -4.87 11.23 -6.54
CA LYS A 3 -5.24 10.16 -5.60
C LYS A 3 -4.00 9.55 -4.96
N LEU A 4 -3.99 9.42 -3.64
CA LEU A 4 -2.96 8.72 -2.88
C LEU A 4 -3.53 7.41 -2.32
N TYR A 5 -2.92 6.29 -2.70
CA TYR A 5 -3.16 4.98 -2.11
C TYR A 5 -1.98 4.61 -1.22
N LEU A 6 -2.21 4.63 0.09
CA LEU A 6 -1.24 4.25 1.10
C LEU A 6 -1.38 2.76 1.42
N PHE A 7 -0.33 1.99 1.22
CA PHE A 7 -0.27 0.56 1.51
C PHE A 7 0.47 0.33 2.82
N SER A 8 -0.23 -0.25 3.78
CA SER A 8 0.27 -0.64 5.10
C SER A 8 0.20 -2.15 5.29
N GLY A 9 0.81 -2.67 6.35
CA GLY A 9 0.86 -4.10 6.65
C GLY A 9 2.24 -4.54 7.09
N PHE A 10 2.30 -5.58 7.91
CA PHE A 10 3.54 -6.03 8.55
C PHE A 10 4.62 -6.46 7.55
N LEU A 11 5.87 -6.57 8.01
CA LEU A 11 7.01 -6.98 7.19
C LEU A 11 6.75 -8.34 6.51
N GLY A 12 6.99 -8.43 5.20
CA GLY A 12 6.76 -9.65 4.40
C GLY A 12 5.31 -9.92 4.02
N SER A 13 4.37 -9.00 4.26
CA SER A 13 2.95 -9.15 3.85
C SER A 13 2.69 -9.04 2.34
N GLY A 14 3.71 -8.72 1.53
CA GLY A 14 3.59 -8.60 0.07
C GLY A 14 3.33 -7.19 -0.47
N LYS A 15 3.53 -6.13 0.34
CA LYS A 15 3.29 -4.72 -0.04
C LYS A 15 4.04 -4.31 -1.31
N THR A 16 5.37 -4.44 -1.30
CA THR A 16 6.24 -4.05 -2.43
C THR A 16 5.85 -4.77 -3.72
N THR A 17 5.61 -6.07 -3.64
CA THR A 17 5.13 -6.89 -4.75
C THR A 17 3.83 -6.33 -5.33
N LEU A 18 2.85 -6.06 -4.47
CA LEU A 18 1.55 -5.53 -4.88
C LEU A 18 1.66 -4.14 -5.52
N VAL A 19 2.33 -3.18 -4.86
CA VAL A 19 2.39 -1.79 -5.38
C VAL A 19 3.13 -1.72 -6.72
N THR A 20 4.16 -2.54 -6.90
CA THR A 20 4.90 -2.65 -8.16
C THR A 20 4.03 -3.24 -9.27
N ALA A 21 3.27 -4.30 -8.96
CA ALA A 21 2.36 -4.92 -9.92
C ALA A 21 1.19 -3.99 -10.28
N LEU A 22 0.63 -3.28 -9.30
CA LEU A 22 -0.41 -2.28 -9.52
C LEU A 22 0.08 -1.12 -10.38
N ALA A 23 1.28 -0.59 -10.12
CA ALA A 23 1.85 0.51 -10.91
C ALA A 23 1.91 0.13 -12.39
N LYS A 24 2.45 -1.06 -12.72
CA LYS A 24 2.50 -1.57 -14.09
C LYS A 24 1.11 -1.64 -14.73
N LYS A 25 0.15 -2.18 -14.00
CA LYS A 25 -1.21 -2.40 -14.50
C LYS A 25 -1.97 -1.10 -14.76
N LEU A 26 -1.88 -0.15 -13.82
CA LEU A 26 -2.49 1.16 -13.94
C LEU A 26 -1.95 1.94 -15.16
N VAL A 27 -0.65 1.82 -15.43
CA VAL A 27 -0.02 2.46 -16.60
C VAL A 27 -0.45 1.76 -17.89
N GLN A 28 -0.25 0.44 -17.97
CA GLN A 28 -0.39 -0.31 -19.22
C GLN A 28 -1.85 -0.48 -19.66
N GLU A 29 -2.77 -0.64 -18.71
CA GLU A 29 -4.15 -0.99 -19.02
C GLU A 29 -5.14 0.15 -18.77
N GLN A 30 -4.79 1.09 -17.90
CA GLN A 30 -5.66 2.22 -17.53
C GLN A 30 -5.08 3.59 -17.92
N ASN A 31 -3.92 3.61 -18.60
CA ASN A 31 -3.25 4.81 -19.10
C ASN A 31 -3.10 5.90 -18.01
N GLN A 32 -2.79 5.48 -16.79
CA GLN A 32 -2.60 6.37 -15.64
C GLN A 32 -1.14 6.76 -15.48
N LYS A 33 -0.89 8.00 -15.07
CA LYS A 33 0.44 8.45 -14.65
C LYS A 33 0.63 8.19 -13.17
N VAL A 34 1.60 7.34 -12.83
CA VAL A 34 1.75 6.80 -11.48
C VAL A 34 3.06 7.26 -10.86
N MET A 35 3.00 7.84 -9.66
CA MET A 35 4.16 7.99 -8.78
C MET A 35 4.21 6.80 -7.82
N LEU A 36 5.35 6.11 -7.77
CA LEU A 36 5.58 5.00 -6.84
C LEU A 36 6.59 5.44 -5.77
N ILE A 37 6.15 5.41 -4.51
CA ILE A 37 6.96 5.74 -3.33
C ILE A 37 7.10 4.47 -2.50
N VAL A 38 8.31 3.90 -2.45
CA VAL A 38 8.61 2.68 -1.68
C VAL A 38 9.55 3.01 -0.52
N ASN A 39 9.20 2.56 0.68
CA ASN A 39 10.02 2.73 1.87
C ASN A 39 10.87 1.48 2.11
N ASP A 40 12.19 1.59 1.90
CA ASP A 40 13.14 0.50 2.12
C ASP A 40 13.71 0.55 3.55
N VAL A 41 13.62 -0.59 4.25
CA VAL A 41 14.37 -0.86 5.49
C VAL A 41 15.06 -2.20 5.30
N GLY A 42 16.07 -2.22 4.43
CA GLY A 42 16.96 -3.35 4.22
C GLY A 42 18.14 -2.92 3.35
N ASP A 43 19.33 -3.37 3.73
CA ASP A 43 20.61 -3.10 3.07
C ASP A 43 20.68 -3.72 1.66
N VAL A 44 19.93 -3.17 0.70
CA VAL A 44 20.14 -3.43 -0.73
C VAL A 44 20.16 -2.09 -1.46
N GLY A 45 21.24 -1.35 -1.25
CA GLY A 45 21.82 -0.55 -2.32
C GLY A 45 22.40 -1.48 -3.39
N ILE A 46 21.56 -2.18 -4.15
CA ILE A 46 21.96 -2.91 -5.35
C ILE A 46 20.83 -2.79 -6.35
N ASP A 47 21.18 -2.21 -7.49
CA ASP A 47 20.37 -2.07 -8.70
C ASP A 47 19.29 -0.98 -8.68
N GLY A 48 19.75 0.26 -8.84
CA GLY A 48 19.02 1.32 -9.55
C GLY A 48 18.76 0.97 -11.03
N HIS A 49 18.14 -0.20 -11.28
CA HIS A 49 17.85 -0.80 -12.57
C HIS A 49 16.41 -1.32 -12.69
N LEU A 50 15.52 -1.00 -11.76
CA LEU A 50 14.09 -1.04 -12.08
C LEU A 50 13.69 0.35 -12.60
N MET A 51 13.06 0.40 -13.78
CA MET A 51 12.41 1.59 -14.38
C MET A 51 13.23 2.48 -15.34
N ARG A 52 14.01 1.89 -16.25
CA ARG A 52 14.17 2.41 -17.63
C ARG A 52 13.36 1.64 -18.68
N GLN A 53 12.50 0.71 -18.26
CA GLN A 53 11.78 -0.23 -19.13
C GLN A 53 10.25 -0.16 -19.02
N LEU A 54 9.69 0.83 -18.33
CA LEU A 54 8.25 1.12 -18.40
C LEU A 54 8.10 2.48 -19.07
N ASP A 55 7.50 2.49 -20.26
CA ASP A 55 7.23 3.68 -21.06
C ASP A 55 6.68 4.83 -20.18
N THR A 56 7.44 5.92 -20.13
CA THR A 56 7.14 7.34 -19.81
C THR A 56 6.27 7.78 -18.62
N ASP A 57 5.55 6.93 -17.90
CA ASP A 57 4.50 7.40 -16.96
C ASP A 57 4.63 6.87 -15.52
N VAL A 58 5.76 6.23 -15.16
CA VAL A 58 6.10 5.88 -13.76
C VAL A 58 7.23 6.72 -13.21
N PHE A 59 6.97 7.43 -12.11
CA PHE A 59 7.97 8.21 -11.37
C PHE A 59 8.33 7.47 -10.09
N GLU A 60 9.51 6.86 -10.07
CA GLU A 60 10.01 6.15 -8.88
C GLU A 60 10.87 7.08 -8.03
N LEU A 61 10.55 7.15 -6.73
CA LEU A 61 11.31 7.91 -5.75
C LEU A 61 11.70 7.02 -4.59
N PHE A 62 12.99 6.71 -4.53
CA PHE A 62 13.61 5.99 -3.42
C PHE A 62 14.01 6.97 -2.31
N GLY A 63 13.83 6.58 -1.04
CA GLY A 63 14.58 7.20 0.05
C GLY A 63 14.12 6.95 1.48
N GLY A 64 14.62 5.88 2.11
CA GLY A 64 14.65 5.68 3.57
C GLY A 64 13.28 5.77 4.27
N CYS A 65 13.26 5.94 5.60
CA CYS A 65 12.02 6.11 6.37
C CYS A 65 11.28 7.41 5.98
N VAL A 66 10.64 7.46 4.81
CA VAL A 66 9.86 8.60 4.29
C VAL A 66 8.72 8.92 5.26
N CYS A 67 8.12 7.90 5.87
CA CYS A 67 7.14 8.09 6.94
C CYS A 67 7.75 8.62 8.26
N GLY A 68 9.07 8.49 8.45
CA GLY A 68 9.82 9.09 9.57
C GLY A 68 10.35 10.50 9.26
N GLN A 69 10.41 10.88 7.98
CA GLN A 69 10.79 12.21 7.49
C GLN A 69 9.58 12.94 6.91
N LEU A 70 8.57 13.18 7.75
CA LEU A 70 7.26 13.69 7.32
C LEU A 70 7.34 15.01 6.54
N GLY A 71 8.30 15.89 6.85
CA GLY A 71 8.50 17.13 6.08
C GLY A 71 8.88 16.85 4.61
N ASN A 72 9.76 15.89 4.37
CA ASN A 72 10.17 15.50 3.01
C ASN A 72 9.03 14.83 2.25
N LEU A 73 8.27 13.96 2.91
CA LEU A 73 7.08 13.33 2.33
C LEU A 73 6.05 14.38 1.91
N VAL A 74 5.73 15.33 2.79
CA VAL A 74 4.76 16.39 2.49
C VAL A 74 5.20 17.23 1.30
N ASN A 75 6.47 17.65 1.26
CA ASN A 75 7.00 18.42 0.12
C ASN A 75 6.92 17.63 -1.18
N LEU A 76 7.25 16.34 -1.15
CA LEU A 76 7.12 15.48 -2.31
C LEU A 76 5.66 15.37 -2.78
N LEU A 77 4.73 15.16 -1.85
CA LEU A 77 3.31 15.08 -2.19
C LEU A 77 2.80 16.40 -2.78
N GLN A 78 3.24 17.56 -2.27
CA GLN A 78 2.92 18.88 -2.84
C GLN A 78 3.45 19.06 -4.27
N ASP A 79 4.62 18.51 -4.56
CA ASP A 79 5.21 18.54 -5.90
C ASP A 79 4.49 17.57 -6.87
N ALA A 80 3.78 16.56 -6.36
CA ALA A 80 2.98 15.64 -7.16
C ALA A 80 1.72 16.34 -7.71
N GLY A 81 1.46 16.14 -9.00
CA GLY A 81 0.40 16.83 -9.75
C GLY A 81 0.79 18.22 -10.26
N THR A 82 1.87 18.83 -9.74
CA THR A 82 2.36 20.14 -10.19
C THR A 82 3.69 20.04 -10.94
N LYS A 83 4.77 19.67 -10.25
CA LYS A 83 6.10 19.44 -10.86
C LYS A 83 6.18 18.09 -11.54
N TYR A 84 5.51 17.09 -10.97
CA TYR A 84 5.40 15.75 -11.53
C TYR A 84 3.95 15.53 -11.97
N PRO A 85 3.63 15.53 -13.28
CA PRO A 85 2.25 15.41 -13.74
C PRO A 85 1.76 13.96 -13.59
N VAL A 86 1.36 13.59 -12.39
CA VAL A 86 0.84 12.25 -12.04
C VAL A 86 -0.62 12.32 -11.62
N ASP A 87 -1.36 11.24 -11.92
CA ASP A 87 -2.77 11.08 -11.56
C ASP A 87 -2.91 10.33 -10.23
N ILE A 88 -2.01 9.36 -10.00
CA ILE A 88 -2.07 8.42 -8.88
C ILE A 88 -0.71 8.35 -8.18
N ILE A 89 -0.72 8.31 -6.86
CA ILE A 89 0.43 8.01 -6.02
C ILE A 89 0.17 6.68 -5.32
N LEU A 90 1.05 5.70 -5.53
CA LEU A 90 1.09 4.47 -4.76
C LEU A 90 2.22 4.60 -3.74
N MET A 91 1.89 4.59 -2.45
CA MET A 91 2.86 4.76 -1.39
C MET A 91 2.89 3.52 -0.50
N GLU A 92 4.02 2.82 -0.46
CA GLU A 92 4.28 1.79 0.55
C GLU A 92 4.79 2.43 1.84
N ALA A 93 4.10 2.16 2.95
CA ALA A 93 4.61 2.43 4.29
C ALA A 93 5.53 1.28 4.74
N SER A 94 6.53 1.60 5.58
CA SER A 94 7.38 0.56 6.21
C SER A 94 6.53 -0.48 6.94
N GLY A 95 6.98 -1.73 6.97
CA GLY A 95 6.22 -2.82 7.62
C GLY A 95 5.97 -2.61 9.11
N ILE A 96 6.73 -1.73 9.77
CA ILE A 96 6.54 -1.35 11.17
C ILE A 96 5.86 0.01 11.35
N ALA A 97 5.50 0.67 10.25
CA ALA A 97 4.82 1.96 10.29
C ALA A 97 3.38 1.82 10.78
N GLN A 98 2.93 2.84 11.51
CA GLN A 98 1.56 2.98 11.97
C GLN A 98 0.93 4.17 11.26
N PRO A 99 0.05 3.97 10.26
CA PRO A 99 -0.52 5.07 9.46
C PRO A 99 -1.15 6.19 10.30
N VAL A 100 -1.75 5.85 11.43
CA VAL A 100 -2.34 6.81 12.38
C VAL A 100 -1.37 7.93 12.80
N ARG A 101 -0.05 7.68 12.77
CA ARG A 101 0.97 8.66 13.20
C ARG A 101 1.24 9.77 12.17
N PHE A 102 0.86 9.56 10.92
CA PHE A 102 1.24 10.47 9.84
C PHE A 102 0.11 10.81 8.85
N LEU A 103 -0.99 10.05 8.85
CA LEU A 103 -2.14 10.32 7.98
C LEU A 103 -2.70 11.72 8.19
N ASP A 104 -2.82 12.20 9.43
CA ASP A 104 -3.34 13.54 9.70
C ASP A 104 -2.40 14.65 9.21
N THR A 105 -1.09 14.42 9.30
CA THR A 105 -0.08 15.32 8.73
C THR A 105 -0.21 15.38 7.20
N ILE A 106 -0.35 14.24 6.53
CA ILE A 106 -0.56 14.20 5.07
C ILE A 106 -1.86 14.91 4.69
N LYS A 107 -2.97 14.66 5.41
CA LYS A 107 -4.25 15.32 5.16
C LYS A 107 -4.18 16.83 5.34
N ARG A 108 -3.41 17.31 6.32
CA ARG A 108 -3.33 18.73 6.66
C ARG A 108 -2.37 19.51 5.77
N PHE A 109 -1.26 18.91 5.37
CA PHE A 109 -0.17 19.61 4.68
C PHE A 109 0.08 19.11 3.26
N GLY A 110 -0.53 17.99 2.85
CA GLY A 110 -0.47 17.51 1.47
C GLY A 110 -1.27 18.40 0.51
N PRO A 111 -1.30 18.03 -0.79
CA PRO A 111 -2.04 18.77 -1.80
C PRO A 111 -3.52 18.94 -1.46
N GLU A 112 -4.04 20.14 -1.68
CA GLU A 112 -5.45 20.43 -1.50
C GLU A 112 -6.32 19.57 -2.44
N GLY A 113 -7.41 19.01 -1.90
CA GLY A 113 -8.32 18.15 -2.66
C GLY A 113 -7.78 16.77 -3.03
N MET A 114 -6.57 16.38 -2.58
CA MET A 114 -6.06 15.03 -2.80
C MET A 114 -6.92 14.00 -2.03
N ALA A 115 -7.42 13.01 -2.76
CA ALA A 115 -8.12 11.88 -2.15
C ALA A 115 -7.09 10.90 -1.55
N ILE A 116 -7.32 10.44 -0.31
CA ILE A 116 -6.42 9.50 0.37
C ILE A 116 -7.20 8.24 0.72
N LYS A 117 -6.69 7.10 0.27
CA LYS A 117 -7.17 5.76 0.63
C LYS A 117 -6.04 4.95 1.23
N VAL A 118 -6.36 4.23 2.30
CA VAL A 118 -5.45 3.39 3.07
C VAL A 118 -5.87 1.95 2.87
N LEU A 119 -4.95 1.18 2.33
CA LEU A 119 -5.05 -0.26 2.18
C LEU A 119 -4.13 -0.91 3.20
N ALA A 120 -4.59 -1.98 3.84
CA ALA A 120 -3.75 -2.80 4.72
C ALA A 120 -3.65 -4.22 4.17
N LEU A 121 -2.44 -4.75 4.07
CA LEU A 121 -2.19 -6.15 3.71
C LEU A 121 -2.08 -6.97 5.00
N ALA A 122 -2.94 -7.97 5.12
CA ALA A 122 -2.91 -8.99 6.16
C ALA A 122 -2.32 -10.28 5.57
N ASP A 123 -1.18 -10.72 6.10
CA ASP A 123 -0.53 -11.98 5.69
C ASP A 123 -1.27 -13.17 6.31
N ALA A 124 -2.11 -13.87 5.54
CA ALA A 124 -2.95 -14.95 6.07
C ALA A 124 -2.15 -16.13 6.63
N GLU A 125 -0.98 -16.42 6.04
CA GLU A 125 -0.08 -17.50 6.45
C GLU A 125 0.46 -17.27 7.87
N ARG A 126 0.81 -16.02 8.20
CA ARG A 126 1.47 -15.68 9.47
C ARG A 126 0.57 -14.93 10.44
N TRP A 127 -0.68 -14.62 10.07
CA TRP A 127 -1.55 -13.71 10.81
C TRP A 127 -1.73 -14.12 12.27
N LEU A 128 -2.11 -15.38 12.52
CA LEU A 128 -2.46 -15.87 13.85
C LEU A 128 -1.26 -15.88 14.81
N ASP A 129 -0.06 -16.14 14.29
CA ASP A 129 1.18 -16.10 15.08
C ASP A 129 1.62 -14.65 15.34
N LEU A 130 1.61 -13.81 14.30
CA LEU A 130 1.94 -12.39 14.43
C LEU A 130 0.96 -11.65 15.35
N ARG A 131 -0.31 -12.04 15.37
CA ARG A 131 -1.34 -11.47 16.25
C ARG A 131 -1.03 -11.65 17.73
N GLN A 132 -0.28 -12.69 18.08
CA GLN A 132 0.17 -12.97 19.46
C GLN A 132 1.41 -12.16 19.84
N VAL A 133 2.30 -11.88 18.89
CA VAL A 133 3.60 -11.25 19.17
C VAL A 133 3.57 -9.73 18.97
N VAL A 134 2.92 -9.27 17.90
CA VAL A 134 2.88 -7.86 17.46
C VAL A 134 1.45 -7.36 17.24
N GLY A 135 0.51 -7.89 18.02
CA GLY A 135 -0.93 -7.64 17.88
C GLY A 135 -1.32 -6.16 17.83
N ASP A 136 -0.72 -5.31 18.67
CA ASP A 136 -1.01 -3.87 18.69
C ASP A 136 -0.60 -3.16 17.40
N LEU A 137 0.52 -3.57 16.81
CA LEU A 137 0.99 -3.03 15.54
C LEU A 137 0.05 -3.45 14.40
N LEU A 138 -0.31 -4.74 14.32
CA LEU A 138 -1.28 -5.22 13.33
C LEU A 138 -2.61 -4.49 13.49
N ALA A 139 -3.11 -4.39 14.72
CA ALA A 139 -4.36 -3.70 15.00
C ALA A 139 -4.31 -2.23 14.57
N SER A 140 -3.20 -1.53 14.82
CA SER A 140 -3.03 -0.15 14.38
C SER A 140 -3.04 0.00 12.85
N GLN A 141 -2.50 -0.96 12.10
CA GLN A 141 -2.50 -0.92 10.63
C GLN A 141 -3.90 -1.17 10.07
N ILE A 142 -4.60 -2.17 10.60
CA ILE A 142 -5.97 -2.52 10.19
C ILE A 142 -6.99 -1.43 10.53
N LYS A 143 -6.90 -0.80 11.72
CA LYS A 143 -7.86 0.24 12.16
C LYS A 143 -7.97 1.44 11.22
N THR A 144 -6.89 1.77 10.52
CA THR A 144 -6.85 2.93 9.62
C THR A 144 -7.27 2.62 8.19
N ALA A 145 -7.39 1.33 7.83
CA ALA A 145 -7.65 0.90 6.48
C ALA A 145 -9.12 1.02 6.10
N GLN A 146 -9.39 1.52 4.89
CA GLN A 146 -10.72 1.40 4.27
C GLN A 146 -10.88 0.05 3.57
N LEU A 147 -9.78 -0.52 3.07
CA LEU A 147 -9.74 -1.83 2.43
C LEU A 147 -8.62 -2.68 3.05
N VAL A 148 -8.96 -3.86 3.53
CA VAL A 148 -8.00 -4.85 3.99
C VAL A 148 -7.89 -5.97 2.96
N LEU A 149 -6.68 -6.18 2.46
CA LEU A 149 -6.31 -7.24 1.55
C LEU A 149 -5.76 -8.42 2.36
N ILE A 150 -6.52 -9.49 2.48
CA ILE A 150 -6.07 -10.73 3.12
C ILE A 150 -5.28 -11.49 2.07
N ASN A 151 -3.96 -11.35 2.13
CA ASN A 151 -3.01 -11.85 1.15
C ASN A 151 -2.53 -13.27 1.48
N LYS A 152 -1.96 -13.93 0.47
CA LYS A 152 -1.40 -15.28 0.51
C LYS A 152 -2.45 -16.37 0.77
N ILE A 153 -3.66 -16.18 0.25
CA ILE A 153 -4.71 -17.21 0.35
C ILE A 153 -4.37 -18.48 -0.44
N ASP A 154 -3.37 -18.41 -1.33
CA ASP A 154 -2.88 -19.53 -2.12
C ASP A 154 -2.05 -20.55 -1.33
N VAL A 155 -1.55 -20.19 -0.14
CA VAL A 155 -0.72 -21.07 0.70
C VAL A 155 -1.39 -21.46 2.01
N VAL A 156 -2.67 -21.12 2.20
CA VAL A 156 -3.44 -21.45 3.39
C VAL A 156 -4.81 -22.03 3.06
N ASP A 157 -5.33 -22.86 3.96
CA ASP A 157 -6.68 -23.39 3.84
C ASP A 157 -7.75 -22.33 4.13
N LYS A 158 -8.96 -22.58 3.62
CA LYS A 158 -10.13 -21.70 3.80
C LYS A 158 -10.44 -21.42 5.28
N ASP A 159 -10.22 -22.40 6.15
CA ASP A 159 -10.45 -22.25 7.59
C ASP A 159 -9.52 -21.22 8.22
N VAL A 160 -8.27 -21.11 7.73
CA VAL A 160 -7.33 -20.08 8.17
C VAL A 160 -7.82 -18.71 7.71
N VAL A 161 -8.22 -18.58 6.43
CA VAL A 161 -8.75 -17.32 5.88
C VAL A 161 -9.95 -16.83 6.69
N GLN A 162 -10.89 -17.71 7.04
CA GLN A 162 -12.06 -17.35 7.86
C GLN A 162 -11.68 -16.87 9.27
N LYS A 163 -10.68 -17.51 9.91
CA LYS A 163 -10.17 -17.05 11.21
C LYS A 163 -9.54 -15.66 11.12
N VAL A 164 -8.77 -15.41 10.06
CA VAL A 164 -8.15 -14.11 9.80
C VAL A 164 -9.21 -13.04 9.54
N GLU A 165 -10.21 -13.32 8.69
CA GLU A 165 -11.34 -12.44 8.46
C GLU A 165 -12.07 -12.08 9.76
N THR A 166 -12.35 -13.08 10.58
CA THR A 166 -13.04 -12.90 11.88
C THR A 166 -12.22 -12.00 12.80
N ASP A 167 -10.92 -12.25 12.96
CA ASP A 167 -10.04 -11.42 13.79
C ASP A 167 -9.95 -9.98 13.27
N ILE A 168 -9.78 -9.79 11.96
CA ILE A 168 -9.75 -8.45 11.34
C ILE A 168 -11.06 -7.70 11.60
N ARG A 169 -12.22 -8.36 11.53
CA ARG A 169 -13.52 -7.74 11.85
C ARG A 169 -13.61 -7.29 13.30
N THR A 170 -12.96 -7.97 14.24
CA THR A 170 -12.90 -7.51 15.65
C THR A 170 -12.10 -6.21 15.80
N ILE A 171 -11.17 -5.95 14.87
CA ILE A 171 -10.30 -4.77 14.88
C ILE A 171 -10.93 -3.60 14.12
N ASN A 172 -11.52 -3.88 12.96
CA ASN A 172 -12.15 -2.90 12.08
C ASN A 172 -13.37 -3.53 11.38
N ALA A 173 -14.56 -3.30 11.97
CA ALA A 173 -15.81 -3.82 11.45
C ALA A 173 -16.22 -3.20 10.10
N GLU A 174 -15.83 -1.95 9.86
CA GLU A 174 -16.24 -1.15 8.70
C GLU A 174 -15.37 -1.36 7.46
N ALA A 175 -14.14 -1.88 7.63
CA ALA A 175 -13.26 -2.12 6.51
C ALA A 175 -13.90 -3.08 5.48
N ARG A 176 -13.77 -2.73 4.20
CA ARG A 176 -14.01 -3.70 3.13
C ARG A 176 -12.90 -4.75 3.19
N LEU A 177 -13.27 -6.03 3.08
CA LEU A 177 -12.30 -7.13 3.04
C LEU A 177 -12.21 -7.68 1.62
N MET A 178 -11.00 -8.08 1.24
CA MET A 178 -10.75 -8.76 -0.02
C MET A 178 -9.68 -9.83 0.17
N THR A 179 -10.04 -11.08 -0.10
CA THR A 179 -9.07 -12.18 -0.16
C THR A 179 -8.31 -12.11 -1.48
N VAL A 180 -6.98 -12.17 -1.42
CA VAL A 180 -6.10 -12.03 -2.58
C VAL A 180 -4.88 -12.95 -2.50
N SER A 181 -4.33 -13.31 -3.65
CA SER A 181 -2.92 -13.63 -3.80
C SER A 181 -2.29 -12.56 -4.68
N VAL A 182 -1.31 -11.82 -4.17
CA VAL A 182 -0.62 -10.77 -4.96
C VAL A 182 0.21 -11.35 -6.11
N ASN A 183 0.43 -12.66 -6.13
CA ASN A 183 1.08 -13.38 -7.23
C ASN A 183 0.08 -13.77 -8.34
N ASP A 184 -1.22 -13.66 -8.09
CA ASP A 184 -2.27 -13.90 -9.07
C ASP A 184 -2.62 -12.58 -9.79
N GLU A 185 -2.31 -12.51 -11.09
CA GLU A 185 -2.56 -11.33 -11.92
C GLU A 185 -4.03 -10.92 -11.96
N ALA A 186 -4.97 -11.87 -11.90
CA ALA A 186 -6.40 -11.58 -11.86
C ALA A 186 -6.80 -10.89 -10.55
N ASN A 187 -6.11 -11.20 -9.46
CA ASN A 187 -6.33 -10.54 -8.18
C ASN A 187 -5.79 -9.11 -8.20
N VAL A 188 -4.60 -8.90 -8.78
CA VAL A 188 -4.03 -7.56 -8.99
C VAL A 188 -4.94 -6.73 -9.92
N ALA A 189 -5.49 -7.32 -10.97
CA ALA A 189 -6.47 -6.69 -11.86
C ALA A 189 -7.69 -6.16 -11.10
N ARG A 190 -8.30 -7.02 -10.29
CA ARG A 190 -9.47 -6.66 -9.49
C ARG A 190 -9.16 -5.58 -8.46
N ILE A 191 -7.96 -5.59 -7.85
CA ILE A 191 -7.54 -4.51 -6.97
C ILE A 191 -7.42 -3.20 -7.75
N ALA A 192 -6.79 -3.22 -8.93
CA ALA A 192 -6.64 -2.05 -9.81
C ALA A 192 -7.99 -1.44 -10.22
N GLU A 193 -8.99 -2.27 -10.51
CA GLU A 193 -10.37 -1.83 -10.78
C GLU A 193 -11.00 -1.17 -9.56
N VAL A 194 -10.90 -1.81 -8.38
CA VAL A 194 -11.48 -1.28 -7.14
C VAL A 194 -10.85 0.06 -6.75
N ILE A 195 -9.53 0.19 -6.86
CA ILE A 195 -8.88 1.47 -6.55
C ILE A 195 -9.25 2.54 -7.58
N HIS A 196 -9.42 2.20 -8.86
CA HIS A 196 -9.73 3.16 -9.92
C HIS A 196 -11.17 3.71 -9.84
N CYS A 197 -12.15 2.85 -9.58
CA CYS A 197 -13.58 3.16 -9.65
C CYS A 197 -14.13 4.01 -8.50
N ASP A 198 -13.47 4.06 -7.33
CA ASP A 198 -13.83 5.00 -6.26
C ASP A 198 -12.83 6.16 -6.08
#